data_AF-A0A834AMJ5-F1
#
_entry.id   AF-A0A834AMJ5-F1
#
_cell.length_a   1.000
_cell.length_b   1.000
_cell.length_c   1.000
_cell.angle_alpha   90.00
_cell.angle_beta   90.00
_cell.angle_gamma   90.00
#
_symmetry.space_group_name_H-M   'P 1'
#
loop_
_entity.id
_entity.type
_entity.pdbx_description
1 polymer ?
#
loop_
_entity_poly.entity_id
_entity_poly.type
_entity_poly.pdbx_seq_one_letter_code
_entity_poly.pdbx_strand_id
1 'polypeptide(L)'
;MQLVPDIEFKITYTRSPDGDGVGNSYIEDNDDDSKMADLLSYFQQQLTVQESLLKLCQPELESSQTHISVLPMEVLMYIFRWVVSSDLDLKSLEQLSQVCRGFYICARYL
;
A
#
# COMPACT_ATOMS: atom_id res chain seq x y z
N MET A 1 -23.44 -28.68 2.63
CA MET A 1 -23.64 -27.57 1.68
C MET A 1 -22.62 -27.75 0.57
N GLN A 2 -23.10 -27.96 -0.65
CA GLN A 2 -22.28 -28.24 -1.82
C GLN A 2 -22.14 -26.93 -2.60
N LEU A 3 -20.91 -26.45 -2.77
CA LEU A 3 -20.63 -25.24 -3.53
C LEU A 3 -21.01 -25.49 -5.00
N VAL A 4 -21.73 -24.54 -5.59
CA VAL A 4 -22.20 -24.62 -6.99
C VAL A 4 -20.99 -24.53 -7.93
N PRO A 5 -20.86 -25.40 -8.96
CA PRO A 5 -19.65 -25.51 -9.80
C PRO A 5 -19.38 -24.37 -10.80
N ASP A 6 -20.12 -23.26 -10.76
CA ASP A 6 -20.18 -22.31 -11.88
C ASP A 6 -19.18 -21.14 -11.80
N ILE A 7 -18.16 -21.19 -10.92
CA ILE A 7 -17.10 -20.16 -10.87
C ILE A 7 -15.79 -20.60 -11.54
N GLU A 8 -15.70 -21.85 -11.99
CA GLU A 8 -14.52 -22.33 -12.72
C GLU A 8 -14.73 -22.10 -14.22
N PHE A 9 -13.73 -21.47 -14.87
CA PHE A 9 -13.57 -21.21 -16.30
C PHE A 9 -14.14 -19.90 -16.88
N LYS A 10 -13.36 -18.81 -16.76
CA LYS A 10 -12.84 -18.08 -17.94
C LYS A 10 -11.81 -17.01 -17.56
N ILE A 11 -10.53 -17.37 -17.54
CA ILE A 11 -9.45 -16.40 -17.77
C ILE A 11 -8.81 -16.78 -19.10
N THR A 12 -9.27 -16.14 -20.17
CA THR A 12 -8.66 -16.26 -21.50
C THR A 12 -7.68 -15.11 -21.66
N TYR A 13 -6.39 -15.34 -21.38
CA TYR A 13 -5.32 -14.42 -21.77
C TYR A 13 -5.04 -14.63 -23.26
N THR A 14 -5.61 -13.81 -24.13
CA THR A 14 -5.12 -13.66 -25.51
C THR A 14 -4.13 -12.52 -25.56
N ARG A 15 -2.84 -12.88 -25.49
CA ARG A 15 -1.71 -12.03 -25.90
C ARG A 15 -1.77 -11.92 -27.43
N SER A 16 -2.14 -10.75 -27.96
CA SER A 16 -1.96 -10.44 -29.38
C SER A 16 -0.54 -9.89 -29.60
N PRO A 17 0.24 -10.41 -30.57
CA PRO A 17 1.51 -9.84 -30.96
C PRO A 17 1.29 -8.99 -32.23
N ASP A 18 1.02 -7.70 -32.07
CA ASP A 18 1.13 -6.75 -33.18
C ASP A 18 2.09 -5.63 -32.75
N GLY A 19 3.33 -5.78 -33.22
CA GLY A 19 4.35 -4.77 -33.11
C GLY A 19 4.18 -3.76 -34.23
N ASP A 20 3.83 -2.54 -33.88
CA ASP A 20 4.31 -1.34 -34.56
C ASP A 20 4.10 -0.13 -33.64
N GLY A 21 5.15 0.66 -33.40
CA GLY A 21 5.05 1.78 -32.47
C GLY A 21 6.39 2.26 -31.94
N VAL A 22 7.11 3.00 -32.78
CA VAL A 22 8.19 3.94 -32.43
C VAL A 22 8.01 4.53 -31.01
N GLY A 23 8.94 4.23 -30.11
CA GLY A 23 8.94 4.74 -28.74
C GLY A 23 10.35 5.05 -28.28
N ASN A 24 10.60 6.35 -28.09
CA ASN A 24 11.81 7.00 -27.59
C ASN A 24 12.79 6.12 -26.81
N SER A 25 14.08 6.36 -27.05
CA SER A 25 15.16 6.06 -26.12
C SER A 25 14.75 6.49 -24.70
N TYR A 26 14.39 5.51 -23.87
CA TYR A 26 14.23 5.70 -22.45
C TYR A 26 15.62 6.05 -21.93
N ILE A 27 15.82 7.32 -21.57
CA ILE A 27 16.95 7.71 -20.74
C ILE A 27 16.68 7.01 -19.41
N GLU A 28 17.41 5.94 -19.15
CA GLU A 28 17.44 5.28 -17.84
C GLU A 28 18.04 6.28 -16.85
N ASP A 29 17.17 7.00 -16.13
CA ASP A 29 17.55 7.73 -14.93
C ASP A 29 17.76 6.69 -13.80
N ASN A 30 18.96 6.09 -13.81
CA ASN A 30 19.38 4.96 -12.98
C ASN A 30 19.74 5.38 -11.53
N ASP A 31 19.05 6.39 -10.98
CA ASP A 31 19.32 6.94 -9.63
C ASP A 31 18.15 6.74 -8.64
N ASP A 32 17.10 6.02 -9.06
CA ASP A 32 15.92 5.72 -8.23
C ASP A 32 15.93 4.28 -7.66
N ASP A 33 16.69 3.35 -8.27
CA ASP A 33 16.74 1.95 -7.82
C ASP A 33 17.32 1.79 -6.41
N SER A 34 18.29 2.63 -6.01
CA SER A 34 18.81 2.62 -4.63
C SER A 34 17.81 3.14 -3.60
N LYS A 35 16.89 4.03 -3.98
CA LYS A 35 15.86 4.55 -3.06
C LYS A 35 14.75 3.52 -2.82
N MET A 36 14.50 2.66 -3.80
CA MET A 36 13.56 1.54 -3.69
C MET A 36 14.10 0.40 -2.81
N ALA A 37 15.41 0.32 -2.58
CA ALA A 37 16.03 -0.73 -1.77
C ALA A 37 15.72 -0.62 -0.27
N ASP A 38 15.45 0.58 0.24
CA ASP A 38 15.04 0.82 1.64
C ASP A 38 13.83 1.77 1.73
N LEU A 39 12.67 1.23 1.35
CA LEU A 39 11.38 1.92 1.40
C LEU A 39 11.03 2.41 2.80
N LEU A 40 11.47 1.71 3.86
CA LEU A 40 11.18 2.09 5.25
C LEU A 40 11.87 3.42 5.58
N SER A 41 13.18 3.50 5.37
CA SER A 41 13.95 4.71 5.62
C SER A 41 13.47 5.89 4.76
N TYR A 42 13.16 5.63 3.48
CA TYR A 42 12.63 6.63 2.57
C TYR A 42 11.29 7.22 3.05
N PHE A 43 10.33 6.37 3.42
CA PHE A 43 9.03 6.84 3.92
C PHE A 43 9.14 7.56 5.27
N GLN A 44 10.05 7.12 6.15
CA GLN A 44 10.30 7.78 7.43
C GLN A 44 10.84 9.19 7.26
N GLN A 45 11.80 9.37 6.35
CA GLN A 45 12.33 10.69 6.03
C GLN A 45 11.21 11.61 5.52
N GLN A 46 10.35 11.08 4.64
CA GLN A 46 9.29 11.85 4.02
C GLN A 46 8.19 12.28 5.01
N LEU A 47 7.84 11.41 5.96
CA LEU A 47 6.89 11.75 7.04
C LEU A 47 7.47 12.77 8.03
N THR A 48 8.77 12.71 8.29
CA THR A 48 9.45 13.67 9.19
C THR A 48 9.46 15.08 8.61
N VAL A 49 9.54 15.21 7.27
CA VAL A 49 9.56 16.50 6.57
C VAL A 49 8.19 17.20 6.55
N GLN A 50 7.08 16.50 6.77
CA GLN A 50 5.71 17.05 6.67
C GLN A 50 5.19 17.81 7.93
N GLU A 51 6.04 18.04 8.93
CA GLU A 51 5.81 18.83 10.17
C GLU A 51 4.92 18.25 11.31
N SER A 52 5.46 18.43 12.53
CA SER A 52 4.93 18.54 13.91
C SER A 52 3.88 17.56 14.48
N LEU A 53 3.09 16.88 13.65
CA LEU A 53 2.22 15.78 14.08
C LEU A 53 2.33 14.69 13.01
N LEU A 54 2.88 13.53 13.37
CA LEU A 54 3.01 12.35 12.49
C LEU A 54 1.63 11.93 11.94
N LYS A 55 1.17 12.57 10.87
CA LYS A 55 -0.05 12.19 10.16
C LYS A 55 0.28 10.97 9.31
N LEU A 56 -0.16 9.80 9.75
CA LEU A 56 0.09 8.54 9.04
C LEU A 56 -0.53 8.51 7.63
N CYS A 57 -1.68 9.16 7.47
CA CYS A 57 -2.39 9.19 6.20
C CYS A 57 -3.17 10.49 6.05
N GLN A 58 -3.49 10.82 4.80
CA GLN A 58 -4.36 11.93 4.43
C GLN A 58 -5.32 11.47 3.33
N PRO A 59 -6.51 12.08 3.22
CA PRO A 59 -7.41 11.79 2.12
C PRO A 59 -6.74 12.11 0.79
N GLU A 60 -6.76 11.18 -0.15
CA GLU A 60 -6.27 11.44 -1.52
C GLU A 60 -7.27 12.29 -2.32
N LEU A 61 -8.56 12.09 -2.07
CA LEU A 61 -9.67 12.78 -2.72
C LEU A 61 -10.54 13.49 -1.67
N GLU A 62 -11.19 14.56 -2.10
CA GLU A 62 -12.16 15.26 -1.28
C GLU A 62 -13.39 14.37 -1.05
N SER A 63 -13.67 14.09 0.23
CA SER A 63 -14.70 13.16 0.68
C SER A 63 -15.56 13.87 1.72
N SER A 64 -16.89 13.70 1.64
CA SER A 64 -17.82 14.16 2.68
C SER A 64 -17.83 13.25 3.91
N GLN A 65 -17.24 12.05 3.81
CA GLN A 65 -17.11 11.11 4.92
C GLN A 65 -15.86 11.40 5.76
N THR A 66 -15.95 11.10 7.05
CA THR A 66 -14.85 11.23 8.00
C THR A 66 -13.72 10.27 7.65
N HIS A 67 -12.54 10.82 7.36
CA HIS A 67 -11.35 10.04 7.07
C HIS A 67 -10.74 9.44 8.36
N ILE A 68 -10.14 8.26 8.24
CA ILE A 68 -9.58 7.52 9.39
C ILE A 68 -8.43 8.28 10.08
N SER A 69 -7.75 9.18 9.38
CA SER A 69 -6.67 10.03 9.93
C SER A 69 -7.11 11.04 10.99
N VAL A 70 -8.42 11.18 11.23
CA VAL A 70 -8.94 11.98 12.36
C VAL A 70 -8.66 11.30 13.70
N LEU A 71 -8.45 9.98 13.71
CA LEU A 71 -8.12 9.24 14.92
C LEU A 71 -6.68 9.50 15.38
N PRO A 72 -6.42 9.60 16.68
CA PRO A 72 -5.07 9.68 17.21
C PRO A 72 -4.30 8.37 16.97
N MET A 73 -2.98 8.48 16.91
CA MET A 73 -2.06 7.38 16.57
C MET A 73 -2.25 6.15 17.45
N GLU A 74 -2.47 6.35 18.75
CA GLU A 74 -2.64 5.30 19.73
C GLU A 74 -3.88 4.44 19.42
N VAL A 75 -4.96 5.08 18.96
CA VAL A 75 -6.21 4.40 18.59
C VAL A 75 -6.03 3.63 17.28
N LEU A 76 -5.37 4.23 16.28
CA LEU A 76 -5.02 3.55 15.04
C LEU A 76 -4.18 2.30 15.29
N MET A 77 -3.15 2.41 16.13
CA MET A 77 -2.29 1.28 16.50
C MET A 77 -3.05 0.17 17.23
N TYR A 78 -4.00 0.55 18.08
CA TYR A 78 -4.86 -0.42 18.76
C TYR A 78 -5.76 -1.18 17.77
N ILE A 79 -6.34 -0.47 16.78
CA ILE A 79 -7.13 -1.07 15.70
C ILE A 79 -6.27 -2.01 14.86
N PHE A 80 -5.06 -1.62 14.46
CA PHE A 80 -4.17 -2.49 13.68
C PHE A 80 -3.79 -3.76 14.42
N ARG A 81 -3.51 -3.64 15.73
CA ARG A 81 -3.24 -4.82 16.58
C ARG A 81 -4.44 -5.75 16.68
N TRP A 82 -5.66 -5.20 16.64
CA TRP A 82 -6.88 -6.01 16.57
C TRP A 82 -7.03 -6.73 15.23
N VAL A 83 -6.78 -6.03 14.12
CA VAL A 83 -6.87 -6.61 12.77
C VAL A 83 -5.87 -7.75 12.60
N VAL A 84 -4.64 -7.56 13.06
CA VAL A 84 -3.54 -8.52 12.95
C VAL A 84 -3.71 -9.71 13.92
N SER A 85 -4.63 -9.61 14.88
CA SER A 85 -4.93 -10.63 15.91
C SER A 85 -3.71 -11.01 16.77
N SER A 86 -3.87 -11.95 17.70
CA SER A 86 -2.76 -12.49 18.51
C SER A 86 -1.73 -13.28 17.70
N ASP A 87 -2.12 -13.77 16.52
CA ASP A 87 -1.30 -14.66 15.69
C ASP A 87 -0.51 -13.96 14.58
N LEU A 88 -0.49 -12.62 14.60
CA LEU A 88 0.30 -11.80 13.67
C LEU A 88 0.03 -12.16 12.19
N ASP A 89 -1.22 -12.04 11.72
CA ASP A 89 -1.60 -12.39 10.35
C ASP A 89 -0.84 -11.54 9.32
N LEU A 90 0.20 -12.16 8.73
CA LEU A 90 1.05 -11.56 7.69
C LEU A 90 0.24 -11.09 6.48
N LYS A 91 -0.87 -11.76 6.16
CA LYS A 91 -1.72 -11.37 5.03
C LYS A 91 -2.42 -10.05 5.32
N SER A 92 -3.00 -9.89 6.51
CA SER A 92 -3.64 -8.65 6.95
C SER A 92 -2.62 -7.51 7.06
N LEU A 93 -1.41 -7.80 7.54
CA LEU A 93 -0.32 -6.84 7.67
C LEU A 93 0.14 -6.31 6.29
N GLU A 94 0.21 -7.19 5.29
CA GLU A 94 0.53 -6.82 3.92
C GLU A 94 -0.59 -6.01 3.26
N GLN A 95 -1.86 -6.33 3.52
CA GLN A 95 -2.98 -5.51 3.05
C GLN A 95 -2.97 -4.11 3.69
N LEU A 96 -2.64 -4.03 4.97
CA LEU A 96 -2.48 -2.77 5.68
C LEU A 96 -1.36 -1.93 5.07
N SER A 97 -0.22 -2.55 4.77
CA SER A 97 0.97 -1.88 4.24
C SER A 97 0.73 -1.23 2.87
N GLN A 98 -0.21 -1.75 2.07
CA GLN A 98 -0.54 -1.26 0.74
C GLN A 98 -1.47 -0.03 0.72
N VAL A 99 -2.05 0.37 1.86
CA VAL A 99 -2.99 1.49 1.91
C VAL A 99 -2.29 2.84 1.71
N CYS A 100 -1.20 3.08 2.46
CA CYS A 100 -0.43 4.32 2.36
C CYS A 100 0.96 4.16 3.02
N ARG A 101 1.84 5.15 2.81
CA ARG A 101 3.21 5.16 3.34
C ARG A 101 3.28 5.04 4.86
N GLY A 102 2.40 5.74 5.59
CA GLY A 102 2.38 5.64 7.05
C GLY A 102 1.90 4.28 7.54
N PHE A 103 0.95 3.64 6.85
CA PHE A 103 0.49 2.31 7.21
C PHE A 103 1.54 1.24 6.90
N TYR A 104 2.29 1.40 5.81
CA TYR A 104 3.47 0.58 5.53
C TYR A 104 4.47 0.60 6.68
N ILE A 105 4.78 1.79 7.19
CA ILE A 105 5.65 1.94 8.35
C ILE A 105 5.03 1.24 9.56
N CYS A 106 3.76 1.52 9.89
CA CYS A 106 3.09 0.90 11.04
C CYS A 106 3.11 -0.63 10.97
N ALA A 107 2.84 -1.20 9.80
CA ALA A 107 2.87 -2.63 9.54
C ALA A 107 4.23 -3.28 9.82
N ARG A 108 5.34 -2.52 9.73
CA ARG A 108 6.70 -3.01 10.03
C ARG A 108 7.13 -2.77 11.48
N TYR A 109 6.37 -1.98 12.23
CA TYR A 109 6.63 -1.67 13.65
C TYR A 109 5.62 -2.33 14.61
N LEU A 110 4.58 -2.98 14.08
CA LEU A 110 3.59 -3.78 14.82
C LEU A 110 4.09 -5.19 15.09
#